data_AF-A0A1V5BS53-F1
#
_entry.id   AF-A0A1V5BS53-F1
#
_cell.length_a   1.000
_cell.length_b   1.000
_cell.length_c   1.000
_cell.angle_alpha   90.00
_cell.angle_beta   90.00
_cell.angle_gamma   90.00
#
_symmetry.space_group_name_H-M   'P 1'
#
loop_
_entity.id
_entity.type
_entity.pdbx_description
1 polymer ?
#
loop_
_entity_poly.entity_id
_entity_poly.type
_entity_poly.pdbx_seq_one_letter_code
_entity_poly.pdbx_strand_id
1 'polypeptide(L)'
;MADRQNRKLVNESFEPRTILAVWNKATIVAGYNEGEYRRDRCGAWIRFSEYGNIDSDFGWEIDHEKPVAKGGTDDLSNLQPLHWLNNRGKGDNWPVWKCSYQGEY
;
A
#
# COMPACT_ATOMS: atom_id res chain seq x y z
N MET A 1 -17.68 2.12 10.44
CA MET A 1 -17.06 0.78 10.52
C MET A 1 -15.60 1.00 10.20
N ALA A 2 -14.68 0.67 11.10
CA ALA A 2 -13.26 0.94 10.87
C ALA A 2 -12.77 0.10 9.69
N ASP A 3 -12.23 0.75 8.66
CA ASP A 3 -11.64 0.08 7.52
C ASP A 3 -10.47 -0.80 8.01
N ARG A 4 -10.56 -2.10 7.71
CA ARG A 4 -9.50 -3.04 8.07
C ARG A 4 -8.48 -3.00 6.94
N GLN A 5 -7.52 -2.11 7.09
CA GLN A 5 -6.42 -1.96 6.14
C GLN A 5 -5.72 -3.30 5.87
N ASN A 6 -5.21 -3.46 4.64
CA ASN A 6 -4.50 -4.65 4.18
C ASN A 6 -5.31 -5.95 4.12
N ARG A 7 -6.63 -5.85 3.89
CA ARG A 7 -7.51 -7.02 3.73
C ARG A 7 -8.41 -6.89 2.52
N LYS A 8 -8.84 -8.02 2.00
CA LYS A 8 -9.91 -8.13 1.00
C LYS A 8 -11.24 -7.61 1.56
N LEU A 9 -12.22 -7.38 0.69
CA LEU A 9 -13.61 -7.06 1.02
C LEU A 9 -14.24 -8.09 1.99
N VAL A 10 -13.88 -9.37 1.84
CA VAL A 10 -14.33 -10.47 2.70
C VAL A 10 -13.51 -10.62 3.99
N ASN A 11 -12.65 -9.65 4.30
CA ASN A 11 -11.79 -9.61 5.49
C ASN A 11 -10.73 -10.73 5.56
N GLU A 12 -10.39 -11.32 4.42
CA GLU A 12 -9.27 -12.26 4.26
C GLU A 12 -7.97 -11.54 3.86
N SER A 13 -6.85 -12.21 4.06
CA SER A 13 -5.55 -11.73 3.54
C SER A 13 -5.51 -11.84 2.01
N PHE A 14 -4.75 -10.96 1.37
CA PHE A 14 -4.46 -11.07 -0.06
C PHE A 14 -3.60 -12.31 -0.37
N GLU A 15 -3.84 -12.91 -1.53
CA GLU A 15 -3.05 -14.05 -2.00
C GLU A 15 -1.64 -13.59 -2.41
N PRO A 16 -0.62 -14.48 -2.35
CA PRO A 16 0.75 -14.14 -2.75
C PRO A 16 0.87 -13.54 -4.16
N ARG A 17 0.04 -14.00 -5.10
CA ARG A 17 0.01 -13.45 -6.47
C ARG A 17 -0.49 -12.01 -6.50
N THR A 18 -1.50 -11.68 -5.71
CA THR A 18 -2.02 -10.31 -5.58
C THR A 18 -1.00 -9.41 -4.90
N ILE A 19 -0.35 -9.87 -3.83
CA ILE A 19 0.73 -9.14 -3.15
C ILE A 19 1.84 -8.78 -4.14
N LEU A 20 2.31 -9.76 -4.92
CA LEU A 20 3.33 -9.51 -5.94
C LEU A 20 2.84 -8.57 -7.05
N ALA A 21 1.60 -8.73 -7.52
CA ALA A 21 1.03 -7.86 -8.55
C ALA A 21 0.89 -6.41 -8.08
N VAL A 22 0.50 -6.19 -6.83
CA VAL A 22 0.39 -4.85 -6.24
C VAL A 22 1.77 -4.27 -5.95
N TRP A 23 2.71 -5.06 -5.39
CA TRP A 23 4.12 -4.66 -5.23
C TRP A 23 4.71 -4.16 -6.55
N ASN A 24 4.40 -4.85 -7.65
CA ASN A 24 4.90 -4.51 -8.98
C ASN A 24 4.45 -3.13 -9.50
N LYS A 25 3.45 -2.51 -8.86
CA LYS A 25 3.00 -1.15 -9.18
C LYS A 25 3.82 -0.05 -8.48
N ALA A 26 4.58 -0.39 -7.44
CA ALA A 26 5.42 0.57 -6.75
C ALA A 26 6.58 1.02 -7.64
N THR A 27 7.09 2.22 -7.39
CA THR A 27 8.15 2.86 -8.16
C THR A 27 9.48 2.14 -7.91
N ILE A 28 10.10 1.64 -8.98
CA ILE A 28 11.46 1.09 -8.94
C ILE A 28 12.46 2.24 -8.72
N VAL A 29 13.44 2.03 -7.83
CA VAL A 29 14.47 3.02 -7.55
C VAL A 29 15.81 2.56 -8.13
N ALA A 30 16.38 3.38 -9.02
CA ALA A 30 17.68 3.10 -9.63
C ALA A 30 18.78 2.94 -8.56
N GLY A 31 19.64 1.93 -8.72
CA GLY A 31 20.71 1.64 -7.77
C GLY A 31 20.32 0.73 -6.60
N TYR A 32 19.04 0.33 -6.48
CA TYR A 32 18.55 -0.60 -5.46
C TYR A 32 17.96 -1.85 -6.10
N ASN A 33 17.91 -2.95 -5.34
CA ASN A 33 17.29 -4.19 -5.81
C ASN A 33 15.77 -4.02 -5.92
N GLU A 34 15.23 -4.04 -7.14
CA GLU A 34 13.80 -3.87 -7.43
C GLU A 34 12.88 -4.97 -6.84
N GLY A 35 13.45 -6.13 -6.52
CA GLY A 35 12.74 -7.22 -5.84
C GLY A 35 12.63 -7.01 -4.33
N GLU A 36 13.40 -6.06 -3.78
CA GLU A 36 13.51 -5.85 -2.35
C GLU A 36 13.01 -4.46 -1.94
N TYR A 37 13.45 -3.40 -2.62
CA TYR A 37 13.15 -2.01 -2.27
C TYR A 37 12.46 -1.28 -3.42
N ARG A 38 11.40 -0.54 -3.08
CA ARG A 38 10.66 0.34 -3.98
C ARG A 38 10.17 1.57 -3.22
N ARG A 39 9.57 2.51 -3.93
CA ARG A 39 8.84 3.65 -3.33
C ARG A 39 7.36 3.60 -3.65
N ASP A 40 6.54 3.88 -2.66
CA ASP A 40 5.11 4.09 -2.87
C ASP A 40 4.84 5.38 -3.68
N ARG A 41 3.57 5.68 -4.01
CA ARG A 41 3.20 6.90 -4.75
C ARG A 41 3.51 8.21 -4.01
N CYS A 42 3.77 8.14 -2.71
CA CYS A 42 4.10 9.26 -1.86
C CYS A 42 5.62 9.47 -1.73
N GLY A 43 6.43 8.59 -2.32
CA GLY A 43 7.88 8.63 -2.24
C GLY A 43 8.46 7.88 -1.05
N ALA A 44 7.62 7.33 -0.17
CA ALA A 44 8.09 6.59 1.00
C ALA A 44 8.69 5.25 0.57
N TRP A 45 9.82 4.89 1.17
CA TRP A 45 10.46 3.61 0.94
C TRP A 45 9.63 2.47 1.51
N ILE A 46 9.54 1.39 0.74
CA ILE A 46 8.88 0.15 1.13
C ILE A 46 9.78 -1.03 0.79
N ARG A 47 9.74 -2.08 1.62
CA ARG A 47 10.52 -3.31 1.42
C ARG A 47 9.60 -4.51 1.25
N PHE A 48 9.82 -5.32 0.22
CA PHE A 48 8.92 -6.43 -0.12
C PHE A 48 8.66 -7.37 1.07
N SER A 49 9.72 -7.72 1.82
CA SER A 49 9.65 -8.60 3.00
C SER A 49 8.88 -8.01 4.18
N GLU A 50 8.64 -6.70 4.21
CA GLU A 50 7.96 -5.96 5.28
C GLU A 50 6.45 -5.77 5.00
N TYR A 51 5.89 -6.56 4.08
CA TYR A 51 4.47 -6.54 3.79
C TYR A 51 3.64 -6.88 5.06
N GLY A 52 2.72 -5.98 5.41
CA GLY A 52 1.87 -6.08 6.59
C GLY A 52 2.56 -5.76 7.92
N ASN A 53 3.85 -5.39 7.91
CA ASN A 53 4.56 -4.99 9.11
C ASN A 53 4.36 -3.49 9.39
N ILE A 54 3.57 -3.15 10.40
CA ILE A 54 3.28 -1.75 10.76
C ILE A 54 4.27 -1.15 11.76
N ASP A 55 5.26 -1.93 12.20
CA ASP A 55 6.29 -1.49 13.15
C ASP A 55 7.65 -1.25 12.46
N SER A 56 7.67 -1.31 11.12
CA SER A 56 8.87 -1.18 10.29
C SER A 56 8.90 0.16 9.56
N ASP A 57 10.09 0.76 9.47
CA ASP A 57 10.34 1.99 8.69
C ASP A 57 10.13 1.79 7.16
N PHE A 58 10.07 0.53 6.72
CA PHE A 58 9.83 0.15 5.32
C PHE A 58 8.55 -0.68 5.16
N GLY A 59 7.72 -0.72 6.19
CA GLY A 59 6.49 -1.47 6.22
C GLY A 59 5.48 -0.98 5.18
N TRP A 60 4.77 -1.90 4.54
CA TRP A 60 3.79 -1.53 3.53
C TRP A 60 2.60 -2.47 3.50
N GLU A 61 1.51 -1.97 2.96
CA GLU A 61 0.24 -2.67 2.90
C GLU A 61 -0.38 -2.47 1.51
N ILE A 62 -1.33 -3.35 1.17
CA ILE A 62 -2.21 -3.12 0.03
C ILE A 62 -3.33 -2.17 0.49
N ASP A 63 -3.45 -1.04 -0.20
CA ASP A 63 -4.53 -0.05 -0.03
C ASP A 63 -5.50 -0.10 -1.22
N HIS A 64 -6.76 0.20 -0.94
CA HIS A 64 -7.77 0.47 -1.96
C HIS A 64 -7.77 1.96 -2.31
N GLU A 65 -7.33 2.33 -3.53
CA GLU A 65 -7.31 3.73 -3.99
C GLU A 65 -8.66 4.39 -3.76
N LYS A 66 -9.75 3.78 -4.28
CA LYS A 66 -11.11 4.06 -3.86
C LYS A 66 -11.44 3.18 -2.65
N PRO A 67 -11.69 3.74 -1.45
CA PRO A 67 -11.96 2.97 -0.26
C PRO A 67 -13.22 2.10 -0.38
N VAL A 68 -13.23 0.98 0.33
CA VAL A 68 -14.37 0.06 0.40
C VAL A 68 -15.64 0.78 0.87
N ALA A 69 -15.52 1.67 1.87
CA ALA A 69 -16.64 2.47 2.39
C ALA A 69 -17.32 3.37 1.34
N LYS A 70 -16.66 3.62 0.20
CA LYS A 70 -17.18 4.39 -0.92
C LYS A 70 -17.49 3.53 -2.15
N GLY A 71 -17.49 2.20 -2.01
CA GLY A 71 -17.74 1.25 -3.09
C GLY A 71 -16.50 1.00 -3.96
N GLY A 72 -15.32 0.92 -3.33
CA GLY A 72 -14.12 0.34 -3.92
C GLY A 72 -14.18 -1.19 -3.95
N THR A 73 -13.42 -1.80 -4.86
CA THR A 73 -13.37 -3.26 -5.07
C THR A 73 -11.96 -3.81 -4.87
N ASP A 74 -11.82 -5.13 -4.71
CA ASP A 74 -10.52 -5.84 -4.69
C ASP A 74 -9.91 -6.02 -6.09
N ASP A 75 -10.47 -5.36 -7.11
CA ASP A 75 -9.92 -5.40 -8.46
C ASP A 75 -8.51 -4.84 -8.46
N LEU A 76 -7.59 -5.53 -9.15
CA LEU A 76 -6.19 -5.11 -9.17
C LEU A 76 -6.05 -3.64 -9.56
N SER A 77 -6.87 -3.09 -10.45
CA SER A 77 -6.86 -1.68 -10.84
C SER A 77 -7.14 -0.69 -9.69
N ASN A 78 -7.87 -1.11 -8.66
CA ASN A 78 -8.18 -0.31 -7.48
C ASN A 78 -7.18 -0.52 -6.33
N LEU A 79 -6.28 -1.49 -6.44
CA LEU A 79 -5.29 -1.78 -5.41
C LEU A 79 -3.97 -1.06 -5.69
N GLN A 80 -3.33 -0.54 -4.64
CA GLN A 80 -2.01 0.08 -4.71
C GLN A 80 -1.13 -0.30 -3.51
N PRO A 81 0.20 -0.32 -3.69
CA PRO A 81 1.12 -0.45 -2.57
C PRO A 81 1.26 0.92 -1.89
N LEU A 82 1.06 0.97 -0.58
CA LEU A 82 1.34 2.16 0.24
C LEU A 82 2.17 1.80 1.45
N HIS A 83 3.07 2.71 1.84
CA HIS A 83 3.67 2.65 3.15
C HIS A 83 2.58 2.70 4.23
N TRP A 84 2.73 1.94 5.32
CA TRP A 84 1.65 1.78 6.31
C TRP A 84 1.22 3.12 6.91
N LEU A 85 2.14 4.06 7.18
CA LEU A 85 1.80 5.42 7.64
C LEU A 85 0.93 6.19 6.63
N ASN A 86 1.21 6.03 5.33
CA ASN A 86 0.41 6.66 4.28
C ASN A 86 -0.98 6.03 4.18
N ASN A 87 -1.07 4.71 4.33
CA ASN A 87 -2.36 4.01 4.36
C ASN A 87 -3.23 4.48 5.54
N ARG A 88 -2.65 4.59 6.75
CA ARG A 88 -3.32 5.12 7.96
C ARG A 88 -3.75 6.57 7.78
N GLY A 89 -2.89 7.40 7.20
CA GLY A 89 -3.17 8.82 6.95
C GLY A 89 -4.23 9.06 5.86
N LYS A 90 -4.24 8.22 4.82
CA LYS A 90 -5.26 8.24 3.77
C LYS A 90 -6.63 7.83 4.33
N GLY A 91 -6.72 6.66 4.95
CA GLY A 91 -7.99 6.07 5.38
C GLY A 91 -9.05 6.08 4.27
N ASP A 92 -10.25 6.57 4.59
CA ASP A 92 -11.36 6.67 3.65
C ASP A 92 -11.36 7.96 2.79
N ASN A 93 -10.30 8.76 2.83
CA ASN A 93 -10.24 10.00 2.06
C ASN A 93 -10.07 9.71 0.55
N TRP A 94 -11.09 10.08 -0.22
CA TRP A 94 -11.14 9.88 -1.67
C TRP A 94 -12.14 10.87 -2.30
N PRO A 95 -11.88 11.40 -3.51
CA PRO A 95 -10.72 11.13 -4.37
C PRO A 95 -9.47 11.94 -4.03
N VAL A 96 -9.61 12.96 -3.18
CA VAL A 96 -8.51 13.84 -2.79
C VAL A 96 -8.01 13.46 -1.41
N TRP A 97 -6.73 13.14 -1.31
CA TRP A 97 -6.01 12.85 -0.08
C TRP A 97 -4.56 13.31 -0.23
N LYS A 98 -3.84 13.42 0.89
CA LYS A 98 -2.43 13.85 0.91
C LYS A 98 -1.57 12.77 1.52
N CYS A 99 -0.35 12.66 1.02
CA CYS A 99 0.68 11.83 1.63
C CYS A 99 0.98 12.34 3.04
N SER A 100 0.95 11.43 4.01
CA SER A 100 1.25 11.75 5.41
C SER A 100 2.70 11.48 5.77
N TYR A 101 3.39 10.67 4.96
CA TYR A 101 4.78 10.28 5.12
C TYR A 101 5.45 10.17 3.75
N GLN A 102 6.62 10.78 3.59
CA GLN A 102 7.37 10.76 2.32
C GLN A 102 8.67 9.96 2.42
N GLY A 103 9.05 9.48 3.61
CA GLY A 103 10.27 8.71 3.84
C GLY A 103 11.51 9.43 3.32
N GLU A 104 11.94 10.49 4.00
CA GLU A 104 13.14 11.24 3.61
C GLU A 104 14.42 10.44 3.90
N TYR A 105 15.28 10.37 2.88
CA TYR A 105 16.74 10.39 3.00
C TYR A 105 17.30 11.25 1.87
#